data_AF-A0A6A4Y2X2-F1
#
_entry.id   AF-A0A6A4Y2X2-F1
#
_cell.length_a   1.000
_cell.length_b   1.000
_cell.length_c   1.000
_cell.angle_alpha   90.00
_cell.angle_beta   90.00
_cell.angle_gamma   90.00
#
_symmetry.space_group_name_H-M   'P 1'
#
loop_
_entity.id
_entity.type
_entity.pdbx_description
1 polymer ?
#
loop_
_entity_poly.entity_id
_entity_poly.type
_entity_poly.pdbx_seq_one_letter_code
_entity_poly.pdbx_strand_id
1 'polypeptide(L)'
;MSSNARHSTSLDDIRGMRVAKSTKAGYRSGLNQIKKWIVAHGSPDMLASDGSIDLSTFKYSDFLEFIQWSYQNTSNKPGTLASYRSAIKDYYKRKGMDVPIQYDDDMKDLFQGECDVTMLSKRSVVCIKESGKRPLGYSMYESLSLESLKLMDGGFAHLFLTLSWNLMCRSMSTQTVLFDHISFEEDAIGVVFHKSKTDQSGEKSRDPRHIYANPFKPATCVFLALGVYLASHPQLAPGQLFPGGTQRDRFGKSLARLAAGIASPESGAIGTHSIRKGVATFACSGSTSGPSMASVCLRCGWTLGHVLERYIHYERAGDQYLGRVVAGLPNHKSDFAVLPPHFPLNADDNVRQIVAIVFPQLAMEIHLWGVLSFALASLVYHFEFLVQILPPTHPLLSSAIFANLTIMATLKAHVVLSSTRHAPTGIPPHVDLFKIIERNHIAIQNLPDAISGKLQHILQEHIVSSGSITRQFLESALSDFVDRIAPRADAQATSTPATHN
;
A
#
# COMPACT_ATOMS: atom_id res chain seq x y z
N MET A 1 0.77 -1.05 -39.11
CA MET A 1 -0.14 -2.21 -39.10
C MET A 1 0.18 -3.05 -37.87
N SER A 2 -0.63 -2.92 -36.81
CA SER A 2 -0.43 -3.68 -35.58
C SER A 2 -0.79 -5.14 -35.84
N SER A 3 0.18 -6.05 -35.79
CA SER A 3 -0.08 -7.48 -35.92
C SER A 3 -0.96 -7.92 -34.76
N ASN A 4 -2.22 -8.23 -35.06
CA ASN A 4 -3.19 -8.73 -34.10
C ASN A 4 -2.59 -9.94 -33.37
N ALA A 5 -2.29 -9.82 -32.07
CA ALA A 5 -1.68 -10.88 -31.24
C ALA A 5 -2.49 -12.20 -31.25
N ARG A 6 -3.76 -12.15 -31.65
CA ARG A 6 -4.63 -13.32 -31.85
C ARG A 6 -4.15 -14.25 -32.97
N HIS A 7 -3.49 -13.74 -34.01
CA HIS A 7 -3.07 -14.56 -35.16
C HIS A 7 -1.76 -15.33 -34.92
N SER A 8 -1.02 -15.04 -33.85
CA SER A 8 0.27 -15.69 -33.52
C SER A 8 0.22 -16.58 -32.29
N THR A 9 -0.94 -16.75 -31.65
CA THR A 9 -1.06 -17.50 -30.38
C THR A 9 -1.67 -18.87 -30.66
N SER A 10 -0.92 -19.96 -30.46
CA SER A 10 -1.42 -21.33 -30.66
C SER A 10 -2.38 -21.76 -29.54
N LEU A 11 -3.17 -22.82 -29.77
CA LEU A 11 -4.02 -23.42 -28.72
C LEU A 11 -3.19 -23.91 -27.52
N ASP A 12 -1.95 -24.34 -27.74
CA ASP A 12 -1.02 -24.71 -26.67
C ASP A 12 -0.46 -23.49 -25.92
N ASP A 13 -0.27 -22.36 -26.60
CA ASP A 13 0.06 -21.09 -25.94
C ASP A 13 -1.10 -20.62 -25.04
N ILE A 14 -2.34 -20.75 -25.51
CA ILE A 14 -3.56 -20.41 -24.75
C ILE A 14 -3.68 -21.34 -23.53
N ARG A 15 -3.52 -22.65 -23.70
CA ARG A 15 -3.50 -23.63 -22.58
C ARG A 15 -2.38 -23.32 -21.60
N GLY A 16 -1.22 -22.92 -22.12
CA GLY A 16 -0.09 -22.47 -21.33
C GLY A 16 -0.37 -21.20 -20.54
N MET A 17 -1.17 -20.26 -21.05
CA MET A 17 -1.49 -19.01 -20.35
C MET A 17 -2.37 -19.19 -19.10
N ARG A 18 -2.98 -20.37 -18.90
CA ARG A 18 -3.80 -20.70 -17.71
C ARG A 18 -3.08 -20.52 -16.37
N VAL A 19 -1.74 -20.61 -16.37
CA VAL A 19 -0.93 -20.58 -15.15
C VAL A 19 0.15 -19.50 -15.29
N ALA A 20 0.27 -18.61 -14.29
CA ALA A 20 1.27 -17.55 -14.29
C ALA A 20 2.70 -18.10 -14.47
N LYS A 21 3.58 -17.33 -15.14
CA LYS A 21 4.98 -17.75 -15.42
C LYS A 21 5.74 -18.19 -14.16
N SER A 22 5.56 -17.50 -13.04
CA SER A 22 6.16 -17.85 -11.74
C SER A 22 5.65 -19.18 -11.20
N THR A 23 4.35 -19.46 -11.33
CA THR A 23 3.75 -20.73 -10.93
C THR A 23 4.25 -21.88 -11.81
N LYS A 24 4.43 -21.67 -13.13
CA LYS A 24 5.06 -22.67 -14.02
C LYS A 24 6.48 -23.02 -13.60
N ALA A 25 7.27 -22.01 -13.22
CA ALA A 25 8.63 -22.23 -12.71
C ALA A 25 8.60 -23.01 -11.39
N GLY A 26 7.66 -22.68 -10.50
CA GLY A 26 7.41 -23.43 -9.26
C GLY A 26 7.05 -24.90 -9.52
N TYR A 27 6.13 -25.17 -10.44
CA TYR A 27 5.77 -26.53 -10.82
C TYR A 27 6.92 -27.30 -11.45
N ARG A 28 7.71 -26.66 -12.32
CA ARG A 28 8.92 -27.28 -12.88
C ARG A 28 9.92 -27.66 -11.78
N SER A 29 10.13 -26.78 -10.80
CA SER A 29 10.97 -27.07 -9.63
C SER A 29 10.43 -28.25 -8.83
N GLY A 30 9.11 -28.28 -8.57
CA GLY A 30 8.46 -29.38 -7.86
C GLY A 30 8.60 -30.73 -8.59
N LEU A 31 8.34 -30.76 -9.89
CA LEU A 31 8.52 -31.96 -10.71
C LEU A 31 9.98 -32.44 -10.72
N ASN A 32 10.94 -31.51 -10.72
CA ASN A 32 12.36 -31.89 -10.64
C ASN A 32 12.72 -32.52 -9.29
N GLN A 33 12.08 -32.15 -8.19
CA GLN A 33 12.28 -32.81 -6.89
C GLN A 33 11.72 -34.25 -6.91
N ILE A 34 10.54 -34.44 -7.50
CA ILE A 34 9.95 -35.77 -7.69
C ILE A 34 10.88 -36.63 -8.55
N LYS A 35 11.39 -36.10 -9.68
CA LYS A 35 12.36 -36.82 -10.53
C LYS A 35 13.62 -37.22 -9.78
N LYS A 36 14.20 -36.31 -8.98
CA LYS A 36 15.38 -36.61 -8.17
C LYS A 36 15.10 -37.76 -7.18
N TRP A 37 13.91 -37.78 -6.60
CA TRP A 37 13.48 -38.86 -5.74
C TRP A 37 13.33 -40.18 -6.50
N ILE A 38 12.67 -40.18 -7.68
CA ILE A 38 12.53 -41.36 -8.54
C ILE A 38 13.91 -41.95 -8.89
N VAL A 39 14.87 -41.11 -9.29
CA VAL A 39 16.23 -41.57 -9.62
C VAL A 39 16.93 -42.22 -8.42
N ALA A 40 16.65 -41.76 -7.21
CA ALA A 40 17.32 -42.22 -6.01
C ALA A 40 16.62 -43.39 -5.30
N HIS A 41 15.30 -43.50 -5.39
CA HIS A 41 14.48 -44.42 -4.58
C HIS A 41 13.39 -45.13 -5.38
N GLY A 42 13.07 -44.67 -6.59
CA GLY A 42 12.04 -45.25 -7.45
C GLY A 42 12.60 -46.23 -8.47
N SER A 43 11.71 -46.73 -9.33
CA SER A 43 12.08 -47.61 -10.43
C SER A 43 12.41 -46.82 -11.71
N PRO A 44 13.42 -47.21 -12.50
CA PRO A 44 13.81 -46.48 -13.71
C PRO A 44 12.71 -46.31 -14.77
N ASP A 45 11.75 -47.23 -14.82
CA ASP A 45 10.58 -47.23 -15.71
C ASP A 45 9.52 -46.15 -15.35
N MET A 46 9.66 -45.51 -14.18
CA MET A 46 8.86 -44.34 -13.79
C MET A 46 9.31 -43.07 -14.53
N LEU A 47 10.40 -43.13 -15.29
CA LEU A 47 10.86 -42.06 -16.16
C LEU A 47 10.74 -42.47 -17.63
N ALA A 48 10.15 -41.59 -18.43
CA ALA A 48 10.14 -41.73 -19.88
C ALA A 48 11.56 -41.54 -20.45
N SER A 49 11.75 -41.90 -21.72
CA SER A 49 13.04 -41.79 -22.43
C SER A 49 13.59 -40.36 -22.51
N ASP A 50 12.73 -39.34 -22.38
CA ASP A 50 13.10 -37.93 -22.33
C ASP A 50 13.44 -37.43 -20.90
N GLY A 51 13.47 -38.34 -19.93
CA GLY A 51 13.69 -38.04 -18.51
C GLY A 51 12.51 -37.32 -17.84
N SER A 52 11.34 -37.27 -18.48
CA SER A 52 10.09 -36.81 -17.86
C SER A 52 9.44 -37.93 -17.03
N ILE A 53 8.54 -37.57 -16.12
CA ILE A 53 7.87 -38.56 -15.28
C ILE A 53 6.88 -39.31 -16.16
N ASP A 54 6.98 -40.63 -16.22
CA ASP A 54 6.02 -41.44 -16.95
C ASP A 54 4.75 -41.62 -16.10
N LEU A 55 3.66 -40.96 -16.47
CA LEU A 55 2.37 -41.05 -15.76
C LEU A 55 1.64 -42.39 -15.97
N SER A 56 2.10 -43.21 -16.92
CA SER A 56 1.60 -44.57 -17.11
C SER A 56 2.17 -45.54 -16.06
N THR A 57 3.34 -45.23 -15.52
CA THR A 57 4.04 -46.04 -14.51
C THR A 57 4.00 -45.40 -13.12
N PHE A 58 4.27 -44.10 -13.00
CA PHE A 58 4.27 -43.36 -11.73
C PHE A 58 2.83 -43.09 -11.26
N LYS A 59 2.41 -43.79 -10.20
CA LYS A 59 1.06 -43.76 -9.63
C LYS A 59 0.97 -42.92 -8.37
N TYR A 60 -0.26 -42.81 -7.87
CA TYR A 60 -0.57 -42.08 -6.64
C TYR A 60 0.16 -42.65 -5.41
N SER A 61 0.32 -43.98 -5.33
CA SER A 61 1.11 -44.65 -4.28
C SER A 61 2.56 -44.17 -4.24
N ASP A 62 3.22 -44.11 -5.40
CA ASP A 62 4.61 -43.67 -5.51
C ASP A 62 4.75 -42.18 -5.14
N PHE A 63 3.72 -41.39 -5.45
CA PHE A 63 3.65 -40.01 -5.00
C PHE A 63 3.51 -39.90 -3.47
N LEU A 64 2.74 -40.78 -2.82
CA LEU A 64 2.65 -40.82 -1.35
C LEU A 64 4.00 -41.20 -0.72
N GLU A 65 4.69 -42.17 -1.28
CA GLU A 65 6.04 -42.55 -0.83
C GLU A 65 7.02 -41.38 -0.95
N PHE A 66 6.95 -40.62 -2.04
CA PHE A 66 7.72 -39.38 -2.20
C PHE A 66 7.39 -38.34 -1.13
N ILE A 67 6.11 -38.15 -0.80
CA ILE A 67 5.67 -37.18 0.22
C ILE A 67 6.14 -37.62 1.60
N GLN A 68 5.98 -38.90 1.94
CA GLN A 68 6.45 -39.49 3.20
C GLN A 68 7.97 -39.36 3.32
N TRP A 69 8.71 -39.72 2.28
CA TRP A 69 10.16 -39.57 2.25
C TRP A 69 10.56 -38.10 2.42
N SER A 70 9.88 -37.18 1.72
CA SER A 70 10.14 -35.74 1.82
C SER A 70 9.87 -35.23 3.23
N TYR A 71 8.80 -35.68 3.88
CA TYR A 71 8.47 -35.30 5.25
C TYR A 71 9.53 -35.79 6.25
N GLN A 72 10.01 -37.02 6.09
CA GLN A 72 10.97 -37.64 6.99
C GLN A 72 12.41 -37.15 6.79
N ASN A 73 12.81 -36.86 5.55
CA ASN A 73 14.22 -36.65 5.18
C ASN A 73 14.54 -35.19 4.80
N THR A 74 13.55 -34.30 4.81
CA THR A 74 13.77 -32.89 4.47
C THR A 74 13.13 -31.96 5.50
N SER A 75 13.59 -30.71 5.56
CA SER A 75 12.98 -29.67 6.38
C SER A 75 11.79 -28.96 5.69
N ASN A 76 11.19 -29.63 4.69
CA ASN A 76 10.08 -29.07 3.91
C ASN A 76 8.85 -28.87 4.80
N LYS A 77 8.22 -27.70 4.66
CA LYS A 77 6.98 -27.38 5.38
C LYS A 77 5.78 -28.03 4.65
N PRO A 78 4.65 -28.27 5.35
CA PRO A 78 3.44 -28.84 4.72
C PRO A 78 2.99 -28.09 3.46
N GLY A 79 3.12 -26.76 3.44
CA GLY A 79 2.83 -25.95 2.24
C GLY A 79 3.73 -26.24 1.04
N THR A 80 4.98 -26.64 1.26
CA THR A 80 5.90 -27.09 0.18
C THR A 80 5.46 -28.45 -0.34
N LEU A 81 5.10 -29.38 0.54
CA LEU A 81 4.62 -30.71 0.14
C LEU A 81 3.32 -30.62 -0.67
N ALA A 82 2.38 -29.78 -0.24
CA ALA A 82 1.16 -29.47 -1.00
C ALA A 82 1.44 -28.82 -2.37
N SER A 83 2.58 -28.11 -2.51
CA SER A 83 2.99 -27.55 -3.80
C SER A 83 3.43 -28.61 -4.81
N TYR A 84 4.02 -29.72 -4.34
CA TYR A 84 4.36 -30.87 -5.20
C TYR A 84 3.12 -31.54 -5.76
N ARG A 85 2.07 -31.70 -4.93
CA ARG A 85 0.74 -32.15 -5.40
C ARG A 85 0.22 -31.23 -6.50
N SER A 86 0.30 -29.91 -6.31
CA SER A 86 -0.15 -28.96 -7.33
C SER A 86 0.64 -29.10 -8.64
N ALA A 87 1.95 -29.36 -8.56
CA ALA A 87 2.81 -29.54 -9.71
C ALA A 87 2.50 -30.82 -10.50
N ILE A 88 2.27 -31.96 -9.82
CA ILE A 88 1.93 -33.21 -10.49
C ILE A 88 0.53 -33.15 -11.12
N LYS A 89 -0.46 -32.54 -10.44
CA LYS A 89 -1.80 -32.31 -11.01
C LYS A 89 -1.75 -31.45 -12.28
N ASP A 90 -0.92 -30.42 -12.30
CA ASP A 90 -0.72 -29.60 -13.51
C ASP A 90 -0.03 -30.40 -14.62
N TYR A 91 0.89 -31.31 -14.27
CA TYR A 91 1.56 -32.18 -15.24
C TYR A 91 0.60 -33.17 -15.92
N TYR A 92 -0.29 -33.83 -15.17
CA TYR A 92 -1.39 -34.64 -15.71
C TYR A 92 -2.23 -33.85 -16.73
N LYS A 93 -2.67 -32.64 -16.34
CA LYS A 93 -3.45 -31.76 -17.21
C LYS A 93 -2.72 -31.35 -18.50
N ARG A 94 -1.40 -31.09 -18.42
CA ARG A 94 -0.58 -30.76 -19.61
C ARG A 94 -0.40 -31.94 -20.55
N LYS A 95 -0.41 -33.17 -20.03
CA LYS A 95 -0.37 -34.40 -20.83
C LYS A 95 -1.75 -34.82 -21.35
N GLY A 96 -2.80 -34.06 -21.05
CA GLY A 96 -4.18 -34.38 -21.46
C GLY A 96 -4.75 -35.61 -20.76
N MET A 97 -4.20 -35.98 -19.61
CA MET A 97 -4.63 -37.14 -18.82
C MET A 97 -5.52 -36.71 -17.66
N ASP A 98 -6.50 -37.55 -17.34
CA ASP A 98 -7.34 -37.36 -16.17
C ASP A 98 -6.51 -37.47 -14.89
N VAL A 99 -6.75 -36.55 -13.96
CA VAL A 99 -6.08 -36.56 -12.67
C VAL A 99 -6.76 -37.60 -11.79
N PRO A 100 -6.02 -38.56 -11.20
CA PRO A 100 -6.61 -39.52 -10.26
C PRO A 100 -7.34 -38.83 -9.10
N ILE A 101 -8.53 -39.31 -8.74
CA ILE A 101 -9.42 -38.68 -7.74
C ILE A 101 -8.77 -38.55 -6.35
N GLN A 102 -7.85 -39.46 -6.03
CA GLN A 102 -7.10 -39.47 -4.76
C GLN A 102 -6.24 -38.20 -4.57
N TYR A 103 -5.83 -37.54 -5.65
CA TYR A 103 -5.14 -36.25 -5.56
C TYR A 103 -6.04 -35.09 -5.12
N ASP A 104 -7.36 -35.28 -5.01
CA ASP A 104 -8.30 -34.25 -4.59
C ASP A 104 -8.76 -34.40 -3.14
N ASP A 105 -9.19 -35.59 -2.75
CA ASP A 105 -9.81 -35.84 -1.44
C ASP A 105 -8.80 -36.28 -0.38
N ASP A 106 -8.13 -37.43 -0.58
CA ASP A 106 -7.21 -38.07 0.38
C ASP A 106 -6.04 -37.16 0.81
N MET A 107 -5.45 -36.42 -0.14
CA MET A 107 -4.33 -35.53 0.14
C MET A 107 -4.68 -34.30 1.01
N LYS A 108 -5.96 -33.88 1.08
CA LYS A 108 -6.31 -32.75 1.96
C LYS A 108 -6.22 -33.15 3.42
N ASP A 109 -6.71 -34.35 3.74
CA ASP A 109 -6.73 -34.88 5.10
C ASP A 109 -5.32 -35.27 5.56
N LEU A 110 -4.50 -35.84 4.66
CA LEU A 110 -3.09 -36.14 4.93
C LEU A 110 -2.29 -34.89 5.33
N PHE A 111 -2.38 -33.81 4.55
CA PHE A 111 -1.66 -32.56 4.86
C PHE A 111 -2.20 -31.84 6.09
N GLN A 112 -3.49 -32.03 6.41
CA GLN A 112 -4.08 -31.52 7.65
C GLN A 112 -3.54 -32.30 8.87
N GLY A 113 -3.53 -33.64 8.80
CA GLY A 113 -2.97 -34.50 9.84
C GLY A 113 -1.47 -34.28 10.08
N GLU A 114 -0.67 -34.09 9.02
CA GLU A 114 0.74 -33.72 9.14
C GLU A 114 0.95 -32.37 9.87
N CYS A 115 0.08 -31.39 9.60
CA CYS A 115 0.10 -30.12 10.33
C CYS A 115 -0.15 -30.34 11.83
N ASP A 116 -1.10 -31.18 12.17
CA ASP A 116 -1.44 -31.48 13.57
C ASP A 116 -0.31 -32.22 14.29
N VAL A 117 0.32 -33.21 13.64
CA VAL A 117 1.52 -33.90 14.16
C VAL A 117 2.69 -32.93 14.36
N THR A 118 2.93 -32.04 13.40
CA THR A 118 3.96 -30.99 13.50
C THR A 118 3.67 -29.99 14.62
N MET A 119 2.40 -29.71 14.93
CA MET A 119 2.00 -28.85 16.04
C MET A 119 2.13 -29.55 17.39
N LEU A 120 1.78 -30.84 17.46
CA LEU A 120 1.94 -31.67 18.66
C LEU A 120 3.42 -31.84 19.04
N SER A 121 4.31 -32.07 18.06
CA SER A 121 5.76 -32.16 18.32
C SER A 121 6.40 -30.85 18.75
N LYS A 122 5.77 -29.71 18.43
CA LYS A 122 6.22 -28.38 18.91
C LYS A 122 5.74 -28.06 20.33
N ARG A 123 4.66 -28.67 20.81
CA ARG A 123 4.16 -28.44 22.19
C ARG A 123 5.12 -29.00 23.26
N SER A 124 5.91 -30.02 22.93
CA SER A 124 6.90 -30.62 23.83
C SER A 124 8.24 -29.88 23.88
N VAL A 125 8.45 -28.90 22.99
CA VAL A 125 9.65 -28.04 22.98
C VAL A 125 9.26 -26.66 23.51
N VAL A 126 9.91 -26.18 24.57
CA VAL A 126 9.67 -24.88 25.25
C VAL A 126 9.88 -23.64 24.34
N CYS A 127 10.13 -23.84 23.03
CA CYS A 127 10.31 -22.80 22.05
C CYS A 127 9.19 -22.87 20.99
N ILE A 128 8.20 -21.98 21.08
CA ILE A 128 7.21 -21.76 20.03
C ILE A 128 7.93 -21.14 18.82
N LYS A 129 8.47 -21.98 17.92
CA LYS A 129 8.93 -21.52 16.61
C LYS A 129 7.70 -21.21 15.73
N GLU A 130 7.33 -19.93 15.67
CA GLU A 130 6.29 -19.45 14.75
C GLU A 130 6.64 -19.87 13.31
N SER A 131 5.70 -20.58 12.66
CA SER A 131 5.93 -21.04 11.29
C SER A 131 5.58 -19.95 10.27
N GLY A 132 6.55 -19.57 9.45
CA GLY A 132 6.36 -18.61 8.36
C GLY A 132 6.95 -17.23 8.68
N LYS A 133 6.76 -16.28 7.75
CA LYS A 133 7.23 -14.91 7.95
C LYS A 133 6.33 -14.19 8.96
N ARG A 134 6.91 -13.49 9.94
CA ARG A 134 6.17 -12.71 10.95
C ARG A 134 5.47 -11.51 10.29
N PRO A 135 4.30 -11.06 10.79
CA PRO A 135 3.72 -9.78 10.38
C PRO A 135 4.70 -8.63 10.66
N LEU A 136 4.81 -7.69 9.72
CA LEU A 136 5.63 -6.50 9.90
C LEU A 136 4.86 -5.47 10.74
N GLY A 137 5.29 -5.23 11.98
CA GLY A 137 4.71 -4.17 12.80
C GLY A 137 4.93 -2.78 12.20
N TYR A 138 4.02 -1.84 12.46
CA TYR A 138 4.07 -0.49 11.86
C TYR A 138 5.36 0.26 12.21
N SER A 139 5.82 0.21 13.46
CA SER A 139 7.08 0.82 13.88
C SER A 139 8.30 0.26 13.12
N MET A 140 8.35 -1.06 12.90
CA MET A 140 9.40 -1.68 12.09
C MET A 140 9.28 -1.27 10.61
N TYR A 141 8.06 -1.11 10.09
CA TYR A 141 7.85 -0.57 8.75
C TYR A 141 8.38 0.87 8.62
N GLU A 142 8.16 1.73 9.63
CA GLU A 142 8.73 3.08 9.65
C GLU A 142 10.25 3.06 9.65
N SER A 143 10.87 2.27 10.52
CA SER A 143 12.34 2.13 10.59
C SER A 143 12.92 1.59 9.29
N LEU A 144 12.33 0.54 8.71
CA LEU A 144 12.76 0.00 7.42
C LEU A 144 12.61 1.02 6.29
N SER A 145 11.54 1.82 6.31
CA SER A 145 11.30 2.83 5.28
C SER A 145 12.31 3.96 5.37
N LEU A 146 12.64 4.42 6.59
CA LEU A 146 13.71 5.40 6.82
C LEU A 146 15.09 4.89 6.39
N GLU A 147 15.46 3.66 6.76
CA GLU A 147 16.76 3.10 6.35
C GLU A 147 16.82 2.80 4.85
N SER A 148 15.69 2.42 4.24
CA SER A 148 15.64 2.20 2.79
C SER A 148 15.84 3.47 1.96
N LEU A 149 15.50 4.66 2.49
CA LEU A 149 15.76 5.96 1.82
C LEU A 149 17.25 6.22 1.65
N LYS A 150 18.08 5.73 2.58
CA LYS A 150 19.52 5.96 2.61
C LYS A 150 20.28 5.06 1.62
N LEU A 151 19.61 4.09 0.99
CA LEU A 151 20.24 3.19 0.06
C LEU A 151 20.63 3.90 -1.24
N MET A 152 21.83 3.60 -1.74
CA MET A 152 22.36 4.13 -3.00
C MET A 152 21.74 3.44 -4.24
N ASP A 153 20.48 3.05 -4.17
CA ASP A 153 19.74 2.39 -5.27
C ASP A 153 18.70 3.30 -5.94
N GLY A 154 18.85 4.62 -5.73
CA GLY A 154 18.00 5.67 -6.32
C GLY A 154 16.57 5.64 -5.78
N GLY A 155 16.36 5.20 -4.54
CA GLY A 155 15.04 5.07 -3.93
C GLY A 155 14.26 3.83 -4.38
N PHE A 156 14.87 2.88 -5.11
CA PHE A 156 14.20 1.67 -5.58
C PHE A 156 13.62 0.84 -4.42
N ALA A 157 14.45 0.47 -3.44
CA ALA A 157 13.99 -0.37 -2.33
C ALA A 157 12.94 0.37 -1.48
N HIS A 158 13.09 1.69 -1.34
CA HIS A 158 12.18 2.54 -0.61
C HIS A 158 10.79 2.58 -1.25
N LEU A 159 10.69 2.95 -2.53
CA LEU A 159 9.41 2.96 -3.24
C LEU A 159 8.79 1.56 -3.27
N PHE A 160 9.58 0.52 -3.51
CA PHE A 160 9.03 -0.84 -3.54
C PHE A 160 8.41 -1.24 -2.19
N LEU A 161 9.05 -0.89 -1.06
CA LEU A 161 8.53 -1.14 0.28
C LEU A 161 7.25 -0.36 0.56
N THR A 162 7.29 0.97 0.39
CA THR A 162 6.15 1.86 0.68
C THR A 162 4.96 1.59 -0.22
N LEU A 163 5.20 1.31 -1.51
CA LEU A 163 4.15 0.94 -2.46
C LEU A 163 3.55 -0.44 -2.13
N SER A 164 4.38 -1.43 -1.77
CA SER A 164 3.87 -2.75 -1.35
C SER A 164 2.99 -2.67 -0.11
N TRP A 165 3.36 -1.83 0.86
CA TRP A 165 2.60 -1.57 2.07
C TRP A 165 1.27 -0.90 1.72
N ASN A 166 1.31 0.28 1.07
CA ASN A 166 0.12 1.07 0.78
C ASN A 166 -0.85 0.35 -0.17
N LEU A 167 -0.37 -0.42 -1.15
CA LEU A 167 -1.23 -1.23 -2.02
C LEU A 167 -1.73 -2.52 -1.36
N MET A 168 -1.23 -2.89 -0.17
CA MET A 168 -1.53 -4.15 0.52
C MET A 168 -1.39 -5.38 -0.40
N CYS A 169 -0.42 -5.34 -1.31
CA CYS A 169 -0.31 -6.30 -2.39
C CYS A 169 0.88 -7.25 -2.20
N ARG A 170 0.98 -8.27 -3.06
CA ARG A 170 2.14 -9.17 -3.05
C ARG A 170 3.28 -8.46 -3.77
N SER A 171 4.52 -8.79 -3.42
CA SER A 171 5.69 -8.24 -4.10
C SER A 171 5.73 -8.52 -5.62
N MET A 172 5.13 -9.63 -6.08
CA MET A 172 4.91 -9.85 -7.52
C MET A 172 3.97 -8.82 -8.15
N SER A 173 2.92 -8.41 -7.44
CA SER A 173 1.99 -7.36 -7.89
C SER A 173 2.72 -6.02 -7.93
N THR A 174 3.49 -5.67 -6.88
CA THR A 174 4.31 -4.45 -6.87
C THR A 174 5.28 -4.39 -8.05
N GLN A 175 5.99 -5.49 -8.35
CA GLN A 175 6.92 -5.55 -9.49
C GLN A 175 6.23 -5.32 -10.84
N THR A 176 4.94 -5.67 -10.96
CA THR A 176 4.22 -5.66 -12.24
C THR A 176 3.38 -4.40 -12.45
N VAL A 177 3.54 -3.39 -11.58
CA VAL A 177 2.91 -2.07 -11.77
C VAL A 177 3.49 -1.41 -13.03
N LEU A 178 2.61 -0.96 -13.90
CA LEU A 178 2.91 -0.15 -15.07
C LEU A 178 2.44 1.28 -14.83
N PHE A 179 3.01 2.26 -15.52
CA PHE A 179 2.52 3.64 -15.49
C PHE A 179 1.06 3.76 -15.96
N ASP A 180 0.64 2.92 -16.90
CA ASP A 180 -0.77 2.85 -17.38
C ASP A 180 -1.75 2.35 -16.31
N HIS A 181 -1.26 1.72 -15.24
CA HIS A 181 -2.09 1.30 -14.12
C HIS A 181 -2.37 2.44 -13.13
N ILE A 182 -1.62 3.54 -13.25
CA ILE A 182 -1.59 4.63 -12.28
C ILE A 182 -2.44 5.78 -12.79
N SER A 183 -3.29 6.31 -11.93
CA SER A 183 -4.06 7.52 -12.18
C SER A 183 -4.07 8.43 -10.95
N PHE A 184 -4.34 9.71 -11.17
CA PHE A 184 -4.60 10.65 -10.08
C PHE A 184 -6.11 10.73 -9.85
N GLU A 185 -6.53 10.49 -8.61
CA GLU A 185 -7.94 10.38 -8.23
C GLU A 185 -8.23 11.31 -7.04
N GLU A 186 -8.72 12.52 -7.34
CA GLU A 186 -8.98 13.61 -6.39
C GLU A 186 -7.76 14.03 -5.55
N ASP A 187 -7.50 13.34 -4.44
CA ASP A 187 -6.39 13.60 -3.52
C ASP A 187 -5.53 12.35 -3.26
N ALA A 188 -5.75 11.29 -4.05
CA ALA A 188 -5.06 10.02 -3.98
C ALA A 188 -4.41 9.65 -5.31
N ILE A 189 -3.49 8.69 -5.27
CA ILE A 189 -3.06 7.95 -6.47
C ILE A 189 -3.86 6.64 -6.52
N GLY A 190 -4.56 6.39 -7.62
CA GLY A 190 -5.24 5.14 -7.89
C GLY A 190 -4.33 4.17 -8.64
N VAL A 191 -4.26 2.91 -8.18
CA VAL A 191 -3.55 1.83 -8.89
C VAL A 191 -4.48 0.66 -9.18
N VAL A 192 -4.66 0.37 -10.46
CA VAL A 192 -5.51 -0.74 -10.94
C VAL A 192 -4.64 -1.95 -11.30
N PHE A 193 -4.99 -3.13 -10.76
CA PHE A 193 -4.33 -4.37 -11.16
C PHE A 193 -5.19 -5.12 -12.18
N HIS A 194 -4.69 -5.33 -13.40
CA HIS A 194 -5.39 -6.15 -14.40
C HIS A 194 -5.40 -7.65 -14.09
N LYS A 195 -4.51 -8.14 -13.20
CA LYS A 195 -4.49 -9.53 -12.74
C LYS A 195 -4.16 -9.58 -11.25
N SER A 196 -4.91 -10.38 -10.50
CA SER A 196 -4.68 -10.62 -9.07
C SER A 196 -4.69 -12.12 -8.76
N LYS A 197 -4.25 -12.57 -7.58
CA LYS A 197 -4.26 -14.01 -7.26
C LYS A 197 -5.66 -14.62 -7.35
N THR A 198 -6.68 -13.86 -6.95
CA THR A 198 -8.09 -14.26 -6.95
C THR A 198 -8.80 -13.94 -8.27
N ASP A 199 -8.18 -13.13 -9.13
CA ASP A 199 -8.63 -12.84 -10.49
C ASP A 199 -7.50 -13.06 -11.50
N GLN A 200 -7.29 -14.34 -11.85
CA GLN A 200 -6.28 -14.72 -12.84
C GLN A 200 -6.73 -14.46 -14.29
N SER A 201 -8.05 -14.41 -14.54
CA SER A 201 -8.60 -14.10 -15.87
C SER A 201 -8.58 -12.61 -16.18
N GLY A 202 -8.62 -11.75 -15.16
CA GLY A 202 -8.68 -10.29 -15.32
C GLY A 202 -10.06 -9.82 -15.78
N GLU A 203 -11.09 -10.65 -15.57
CA GLU A 203 -12.47 -10.40 -15.97
C GLU A 203 -13.25 -9.62 -14.89
N LYS A 204 -12.73 -9.54 -13.65
CA LYS A 204 -13.40 -8.80 -12.57
C LYS A 204 -13.14 -7.29 -12.69
N SER A 205 -13.95 -6.52 -11.95
CA SER A 205 -13.91 -5.06 -11.93
C SER A 205 -12.50 -4.51 -11.69
N ARG A 206 -12.16 -3.47 -12.44
CA ARG A 206 -10.87 -2.77 -12.46
C ARG A 206 -10.78 -1.76 -11.31
N ASP A 207 -11.11 -2.19 -10.11
CA ASP A 207 -11.24 -1.30 -8.98
C ASP A 207 -9.86 -0.76 -8.54
N PRO A 208 -9.69 0.56 -8.42
CA PRO A 208 -8.43 1.15 -8.02
C PRO A 208 -8.18 0.93 -6.53
N ARG A 209 -6.90 0.77 -6.17
CA ARG A 209 -6.41 0.90 -4.80
C ARG A 209 -5.89 2.30 -4.61
N HIS A 210 -6.56 3.10 -3.79
CA HIS A 210 -6.21 4.49 -3.52
C HIS A 210 -5.10 4.55 -2.47
N ILE A 211 -3.95 5.11 -2.83
CA ILE A 211 -2.83 5.36 -1.92
C ILE A 211 -2.71 6.86 -1.66
N TYR A 212 -2.34 7.23 -0.43
CA TYR A 212 -2.38 8.62 0.05
C TYR A 212 -1.00 9.08 0.50
N ALA A 213 -0.75 10.39 0.40
CA ALA A 213 0.42 10.99 1.02
C ALA A 213 0.25 11.05 2.54
N ASN A 214 1.37 11.01 3.25
CA ASN A 214 1.43 11.32 4.66
C ASN A 214 2.48 12.42 4.90
N PRO A 215 2.09 13.71 4.83
CA PRO A 215 3.02 14.83 4.97
C PRO A 215 3.61 14.94 6.38
N PHE A 216 3.09 14.21 7.37
CA PHE A 216 3.61 14.20 8.74
C PHE A 216 4.70 13.15 8.93
N LYS A 217 4.78 12.14 8.04
CA LYS A 217 5.73 11.03 8.10
C LYS A 217 6.39 10.82 6.74
N PRO A 218 7.39 11.65 6.38
CA PRO A 218 8.00 11.61 5.05
C PRO A 218 8.58 10.23 4.72
N ALA A 219 9.18 9.55 5.70
CA ALA A 219 9.74 8.22 5.50
C ALA A 219 8.71 7.15 5.12
N THR A 220 7.40 7.33 5.31
CA THR A 220 6.39 6.35 4.87
C THR A 220 5.46 6.89 3.79
N CYS A 221 5.67 8.15 3.37
CA CYS A 221 4.84 8.83 2.39
C CYS A 221 5.11 8.29 0.98
N VAL A 222 4.12 7.63 0.38
CA VAL A 222 4.29 7.00 -0.94
C VAL A 222 4.44 8.00 -2.08
N PHE A 223 3.85 9.20 -1.95
CA PHE A 223 4.02 10.29 -2.91
C PHE A 223 5.46 10.79 -2.92
N LEU A 224 6.04 10.98 -1.72
CA LEU A 224 7.45 11.32 -1.60
C LEU A 224 8.33 10.19 -2.15
N ALA A 225 8.06 8.94 -1.77
CA ALA A 225 8.82 7.79 -2.26
C ALA A 225 8.82 7.70 -3.80
N LEU A 226 7.68 8.00 -4.42
CA LEU A 226 7.53 8.06 -5.88
C LEU A 226 8.38 9.20 -6.46
N GLY A 227 8.28 10.40 -5.90
CA GLY A 227 9.10 11.54 -6.31
C GLY A 227 10.60 11.25 -6.22
N VAL A 228 11.06 10.66 -5.12
CA VAL A 228 12.48 10.30 -4.90
C VAL A 228 12.95 9.33 -5.98
N TYR A 229 12.16 8.28 -6.25
CA TYR A 229 12.50 7.28 -7.25
C TYR A 229 12.53 7.87 -8.67
N LEU A 230 11.48 8.60 -9.07
CA LEU A 230 11.37 9.15 -10.42
C LEU A 230 12.45 10.21 -10.69
N ALA A 231 12.70 11.13 -9.74
CA ALA A 231 13.71 12.17 -9.89
C ALA A 231 15.15 11.61 -9.88
N SER A 232 15.36 10.44 -9.26
CA SER A 232 16.63 9.71 -9.31
C SER A 232 16.82 8.92 -10.62
N HIS A 233 15.77 8.78 -11.45
CA HIS A 233 15.77 8.00 -12.68
C HIS A 233 15.13 8.78 -13.85
N PRO A 234 15.70 9.92 -14.28
CA PRO A 234 15.10 10.79 -15.31
C PRO A 234 14.93 10.12 -16.68
N GLN A 235 15.62 9.00 -16.94
CA GLN A 235 15.52 8.22 -18.17
C GLN A 235 14.37 7.21 -18.16
N LEU A 236 13.61 7.12 -17.07
CA LEU A 236 12.52 6.16 -16.94
C LEU A 236 11.35 6.55 -17.86
N ALA A 237 11.15 5.76 -18.91
CA ALA A 237 10.10 5.95 -19.90
C ALA A 237 8.77 5.28 -19.48
N PRO A 238 7.65 5.60 -20.16
CA PRO A 238 6.38 4.91 -19.97
C PRO A 238 6.52 3.38 -20.09
N GLY A 239 5.68 2.64 -19.36
CA GLY A 239 5.76 1.18 -19.27
C GLY A 239 5.93 0.69 -17.83
N GLN A 240 6.92 -0.16 -17.56
CA GLN A 240 7.13 -0.73 -16.22
C GLN A 240 7.63 0.32 -15.23
N LEU A 241 6.93 0.46 -14.10
CA LEU A 241 7.39 1.33 -13.01
C LEU A 241 8.77 0.90 -12.48
N PHE A 242 9.01 -0.41 -12.42
CA PHE A 242 10.32 -0.98 -12.08
C PHE A 242 10.86 -1.80 -13.27
N PRO A 243 11.70 -1.21 -14.14
CA PRO A 243 12.21 -1.89 -15.32
C PRO A 243 12.98 -3.17 -14.98
N GLY A 244 12.72 -4.26 -15.71
CA GLY A 244 13.48 -5.51 -15.62
C GLY A 244 12.71 -6.70 -15.02
N GLY A 245 13.29 -7.90 -15.13
CA GLY A 245 12.57 -9.16 -14.88
C GLY A 245 12.55 -9.67 -13.44
N THR A 246 13.46 -9.22 -12.57
CA THR A 246 13.72 -9.84 -11.26
C THR A 246 13.63 -8.87 -10.08
N GLN A 247 12.84 -7.80 -10.23
CA GLN A 247 12.77 -6.72 -9.23
C GLN A 247 12.24 -7.18 -7.87
N ARG A 248 11.34 -8.16 -7.81
CA ARG A 248 10.92 -8.80 -6.55
C ARG A 248 12.11 -9.41 -5.80
N ASP A 249 12.98 -10.11 -6.52
CA ASP A 249 14.10 -10.82 -5.90
C ASP A 249 15.20 -9.83 -5.50
N ARG A 250 15.43 -8.78 -6.32
CA ARG A 250 16.27 -7.62 -5.96
C ARG A 250 15.78 -6.97 -4.67
N PHE A 251 14.49 -6.64 -4.60
CA PHE A 251 13.88 -6.08 -3.39
C PHE A 251 13.99 -7.02 -2.20
N GLY A 252 13.74 -8.32 -2.38
CA GLY A 252 13.88 -9.32 -1.32
C GLY A 252 15.27 -9.34 -0.70
N LYS A 253 16.33 -9.19 -1.51
CA LYS A 253 17.72 -9.07 -1.03
C LYS A 253 17.96 -7.76 -0.27
N SER A 254 17.45 -6.64 -0.77
CA SER A 254 17.56 -5.35 -0.05
C SER A 254 16.82 -5.39 1.29
N LEU A 255 15.59 -5.91 1.32
CA LEU A 255 14.80 -6.06 2.54
C LEU A 255 15.50 -6.97 3.56
N ALA A 256 16.11 -8.08 3.13
CA ALA A 256 16.84 -8.96 4.02
C ALA A 256 18.04 -8.25 4.67
N ARG A 257 18.80 -7.46 3.90
CA ARG A 257 19.92 -6.65 4.43
C ARG A 257 19.44 -5.58 5.42
N LEU A 258 18.39 -4.84 5.07
CA LEU A 258 17.81 -3.82 5.95
C LEU A 258 17.30 -4.44 7.26
N ALA A 259 16.55 -5.54 7.18
CA ALA A 259 16.02 -6.22 8.35
C ALA A 259 17.14 -6.73 9.28
N ALA A 260 18.25 -7.23 8.72
CA ALA A 260 19.41 -7.65 9.50
C ALA A 260 20.15 -6.47 10.18
N GLY A 261 20.07 -5.27 9.61
CA GLY A 261 20.66 -4.06 10.21
C GLY A 261 19.83 -3.44 11.34
N ILE A 262 18.50 -3.65 11.33
CA ILE A 262 17.58 -3.03 12.30
C ILE A 262 17.19 -4.01 13.42
N ALA A 263 17.06 -5.31 13.13
CA ALA A 263 16.62 -6.32 14.09
C ALA A 263 17.77 -7.21 14.57
N SER A 264 17.78 -7.51 15.88
CA SER A 264 18.61 -8.56 16.51
C SER A 264 18.32 -9.95 15.86
N PRO A 265 19.20 -10.96 16.03
CA PRO A 265 19.58 -11.98 15.04
C PRO A 265 18.56 -13.12 14.78
N GLU A 266 17.26 -12.85 14.76
CA GLU A 266 16.29 -13.76 14.13
C GLU A 266 16.31 -13.61 12.61
N SER A 267 17.48 -13.93 12.04
CA SER A 267 17.75 -13.89 10.61
C SER A 267 16.68 -14.67 9.84
N GLY A 268 15.88 -13.97 9.05
CA GLY A 268 14.82 -14.56 8.22
C GLY A 268 13.40 -14.54 8.78
N ALA A 269 13.12 -13.93 9.93
CA ALA A 269 11.74 -13.74 10.40
C ALA A 269 10.94 -12.77 9.49
N ILE A 270 11.62 -11.71 9.01
CA ILE A 270 11.06 -10.73 8.08
C ILE A 270 11.33 -11.13 6.62
N GLY A 271 10.39 -10.82 5.74
CA GLY A 271 10.53 -11.00 4.29
C GLY A 271 9.39 -10.31 3.55
N THR A 272 9.34 -10.46 2.22
CA THR A 272 8.32 -9.78 1.39
C THR A 272 6.88 -10.10 1.79
N HIS A 273 6.63 -11.30 2.32
CA HIS A 273 5.32 -11.69 2.87
C HIS A 273 4.97 -10.99 4.19
N SER A 274 5.96 -10.55 4.97
CA SER A 274 5.74 -9.85 6.25
C SER A 274 5.01 -8.52 6.05
N ILE A 275 5.30 -7.81 4.96
CA ILE A 275 4.70 -6.51 4.63
C ILE A 275 3.18 -6.65 4.55
N ARG A 276 2.70 -7.53 3.67
CA ARG A 276 1.25 -7.72 3.46
C ARG A 276 0.53 -8.27 4.69
N LYS A 277 1.19 -9.14 5.46
CA LYS A 277 0.65 -9.60 6.76
C LYS A 277 0.54 -8.44 7.74
N GLY A 278 1.61 -7.65 7.86
CA GLY A 278 1.73 -6.51 8.74
C GLY A 278 0.67 -5.44 8.48
N VAL A 279 0.57 -4.98 7.23
CA VAL A 279 -0.39 -3.93 6.86
C VAL A 279 -1.84 -4.38 7.01
N ALA A 280 -2.16 -5.66 6.74
CA ALA A 280 -3.50 -6.19 6.97
C ALA A 280 -3.85 -6.21 8.47
N THR A 281 -2.92 -6.67 9.32
CA THR A 281 -3.09 -6.62 10.78
C THR A 281 -3.21 -5.19 11.29
N PHE A 282 -2.37 -4.27 10.79
CA PHE A 282 -2.41 -2.86 11.14
C PHE A 282 -3.76 -2.21 10.78
N ALA A 283 -4.28 -2.47 9.58
CA ALA A 283 -5.58 -1.97 9.16
C ALA A 283 -6.72 -2.51 10.03
N CYS A 284 -6.75 -3.82 10.31
CA CYS A 284 -7.85 -4.45 11.06
C CYS A 284 -7.80 -4.21 12.56
N SER A 285 -6.61 -4.04 13.14
CA SER A 285 -6.41 -4.14 14.59
C SER A 285 -5.48 -3.06 15.16
N GLY A 286 -5.04 -2.11 14.34
CA GLY A 286 -4.26 -0.95 14.81
C GLY A 286 -5.11 0.14 15.48
N SER A 287 -6.44 0.06 15.36
CA SER A 287 -7.39 1.00 15.97
C SER A 287 -8.75 0.32 16.14
N THR A 288 -9.54 0.77 17.12
CA THR A 288 -10.95 0.38 17.29
C THR A 288 -11.86 0.97 16.21
N SER A 289 -11.39 1.95 15.44
CA SER A 289 -12.09 2.55 14.31
C SER A 289 -11.57 2.02 12.97
N GLY A 290 -11.04 0.79 12.92
CA GLY A 290 -10.47 0.22 11.69
C GLY A 290 -11.45 0.13 10.51
N PRO A 291 -10.95 0.08 9.26
CA PRO A 291 -11.78 -0.16 8.08
C PRO A 291 -12.50 -1.52 8.15
N SER A 292 -13.55 -1.67 7.35
CA SER A 292 -14.29 -2.93 7.29
C SER A 292 -13.39 -4.10 6.86
N MET A 293 -13.59 -5.28 7.46
CA MET A 293 -12.87 -6.50 7.05
C MET A 293 -13.11 -6.82 5.56
N ALA A 294 -14.28 -6.48 5.03
CA ALA A 294 -14.58 -6.60 3.62
C ALA A 294 -13.62 -5.77 2.75
N SER A 295 -13.48 -4.47 3.03
CA SER A 295 -12.56 -3.58 2.31
C SER A 295 -11.11 -4.08 2.41
N VAL A 296 -10.68 -4.54 3.59
CA VAL A 296 -9.34 -5.13 3.79
C VAL A 296 -9.15 -6.37 2.92
N CYS A 297 -10.09 -7.32 2.94
CA CYS A 297 -10.01 -8.55 2.16
C CYS A 297 -9.99 -8.28 0.65
N LEU A 298 -10.87 -7.39 0.17
CA LEU A 298 -10.93 -6.97 -1.23
C LEU A 298 -9.61 -6.33 -1.66
N ARG A 299 -9.09 -5.36 -0.89
CA ARG A 299 -7.79 -4.71 -1.17
C ARG A 299 -6.62 -5.69 -1.06
N CYS A 300 -6.66 -6.67 -0.17
CA CYS A 300 -5.64 -7.73 -0.10
C CYS A 300 -5.69 -8.74 -1.25
N GLY A 301 -6.76 -8.72 -2.07
CA GLY A 301 -7.06 -9.75 -3.07
C GLY A 301 -7.24 -11.12 -2.40
N TRP A 302 -8.03 -11.15 -1.33
CA TRP A 302 -8.47 -12.35 -0.62
C TRP A 302 -9.93 -12.63 -0.95
N THR A 303 -10.31 -13.91 -0.93
CA THR A 303 -11.71 -14.28 -1.09
C THR A 303 -12.50 -13.86 0.15
N LEU A 304 -13.70 -13.32 -0.06
CA LEU A 304 -14.67 -13.10 1.04
C LEU A 304 -15.45 -14.39 1.36
N GLY A 305 -15.22 -15.47 0.60
CA GLY A 305 -16.02 -16.68 0.64
C GLY A 305 -17.23 -16.61 -0.28
N HIS A 306 -17.81 -17.79 -0.56
CA HIS A 306 -18.82 -17.95 -1.61
C HIS A 306 -20.10 -17.13 -1.39
N VAL A 307 -20.51 -16.94 -0.13
CA VAL A 307 -21.73 -16.18 0.20
C VAL A 307 -21.47 -14.68 0.12
N LEU A 308 -20.46 -14.18 0.83
CA LEU A 308 -20.20 -12.75 0.94
C LEU A 308 -19.82 -12.10 -0.40
N GLU A 309 -19.10 -12.80 -1.29
CA GLU A 309 -18.73 -12.26 -2.60
C GLU A 309 -19.92 -11.94 -3.51
N ARG A 310 -21.12 -12.47 -3.23
CA ARG A 310 -22.34 -12.18 -4.00
C ARG A 310 -23.06 -10.90 -3.55
N TYR A 311 -22.77 -10.42 -2.35
CA TYR A 311 -23.53 -9.33 -1.71
C TYR A 311 -22.65 -8.16 -1.30
N ILE A 312 -21.35 -8.39 -1.09
CA ILE A 312 -20.39 -7.38 -0.64
C ILE A 312 -19.44 -7.09 -1.79
N HIS A 313 -19.61 -5.92 -2.37
CA HIS A 313 -18.83 -5.43 -3.50
C HIS A 313 -17.79 -4.40 -3.06
N TYR A 314 -16.84 -4.14 -3.96
CA TYR A 314 -15.96 -3.00 -3.81
C TYR A 314 -16.76 -1.71 -3.81
N GLU A 315 -16.42 -0.82 -2.90
CA GLU A 315 -16.90 0.55 -2.88
C GLU A 315 -15.74 1.50 -2.61
N ARG A 316 -15.70 2.61 -3.37
CA ARG A 316 -14.59 3.56 -3.33
C ARG A 316 -14.36 4.10 -1.92
N ALA A 317 -15.43 4.51 -1.24
CA ALA A 317 -15.32 5.10 0.10
C ALA A 317 -14.60 4.18 1.10
N GLY A 318 -14.87 2.86 1.05
CA GLY A 318 -14.21 1.89 1.92
C GLY A 318 -12.73 1.70 1.60
N ASP A 319 -12.36 1.67 0.33
CA ASP A 319 -10.96 1.59 -0.10
C ASP A 319 -10.19 2.89 0.17
N GLN A 320 -10.84 4.05 -0.03
CA GLN A 320 -10.27 5.37 0.27
C GLN A 320 -9.96 5.52 1.76
N TYR A 321 -10.92 5.19 2.63
CA TYR A 321 -10.70 5.19 4.08
C TYR A 321 -9.56 4.24 4.48
N LEU A 322 -9.58 3.01 3.96
CA LEU A 322 -8.51 2.04 4.19
C LEU A 322 -7.16 2.56 3.70
N GLY A 323 -7.11 3.22 2.55
CA GLY A 323 -5.92 3.84 1.98
C GLY A 323 -5.29 4.88 2.92
N ARG A 324 -6.10 5.76 3.52
CA ARG A 324 -5.62 6.72 4.53
C ARG A 324 -5.11 6.06 5.79
N VAL A 325 -5.83 5.04 6.27
CA VAL A 325 -5.40 4.27 7.45
C VAL A 325 -4.02 3.66 7.20
N VAL A 326 -3.81 2.96 6.08
CA VAL A 326 -2.52 2.31 5.80
C VAL A 326 -1.40 3.27 5.45
N ALA A 327 -1.72 4.48 4.96
CA ALA A 327 -0.76 5.58 4.83
C ALA A 327 -0.26 6.09 6.20
N GLY A 328 -0.92 5.70 7.29
CA GLY A 328 -0.55 6.06 8.66
C GLY A 328 -1.00 7.46 9.07
N LEU A 329 -2.06 7.97 8.44
CA LEU A 329 -2.65 9.25 8.83
C LEU A 329 -3.31 9.14 10.22
N PRO A 330 -3.31 10.21 11.03
CA PRO A 330 -3.73 10.17 12.41
C PRO A 330 -5.26 10.08 12.55
N ASN A 331 -5.81 8.86 12.57
CA ASN A 331 -7.26 8.61 12.60
C ASN A 331 -8.01 9.15 13.84
N HIS A 332 -7.29 9.67 14.82
CA HIS A 332 -7.81 10.27 16.05
C HIS A 332 -7.68 11.81 16.06
N LYS A 333 -7.45 12.43 14.89
CA LYS A 333 -7.29 13.88 14.72
C LYS A 333 -8.00 14.37 13.46
N SER A 334 -8.29 15.68 13.42
CA SER A 334 -8.74 16.40 12.22
C SER A 334 -7.75 16.26 11.06
N ASP A 335 -6.45 16.19 11.38
CA ASP A 335 -5.32 15.94 10.46
C ASP A 335 -5.45 14.67 9.61
N PHE A 336 -6.36 13.73 9.95
CA PHE A 336 -6.65 12.59 9.09
C PHE A 336 -7.13 13.03 7.69
N ALA A 337 -7.79 14.19 7.61
CA ALA A 337 -8.28 14.79 6.38
C ALA A 337 -7.26 15.71 5.68
N VAL A 338 -5.97 15.64 6.04
CA VAL A 338 -4.92 16.38 5.34
C VAL A 338 -4.87 16.00 3.86
N LEU A 339 -4.60 16.98 3.00
CA LEU A 339 -4.34 16.76 1.58
C LEU A 339 -2.84 16.48 1.36
N PRO A 340 -2.47 15.79 0.26
CA PRO A 340 -1.07 15.70 -0.14
C PRO A 340 -0.47 17.10 -0.42
N PRO A 341 0.85 17.27 -0.26
CA PRO A 341 1.53 18.48 -0.74
C PRO A 341 1.20 18.74 -2.20
N HIS A 342 0.77 19.96 -2.50
CA HIS A 342 0.40 20.36 -3.85
C HIS A 342 0.64 21.85 -4.10
N PHE A 343 0.67 22.21 -5.38
CA PHE A 343 0.75 23.61 -5.81
C PHE A 343 -0.67 24.17 -6.03
N PRO A 344 -0.90 25.46 -5.73
CA PRO A 344 -2.13 26.13 -6.10
C PRO A 344 -2.19 26.38 -7.61
N LEU A 345 -3.40 26.57 -8.13
CA LEU A 345 -3.70 26.77 -9.55
C LEU A 345 -2.85 27.79 -10.30
N ASN A 346 -2.60 28.92 -9.64
CA ASN A 346 -1.88 30.03 -10.22
C ASN A 346 -0.40 29.70 -10.48
N ALA A 347 0.08 28.53 -10.03
CA ALA A 347 1.44 28.05 -10.27
C ALA A 347 1.56 27.07 -11.45
N ASP A 348 0.46 26.67 -12.11
CA ASP A 348 0.42 25.53 -13.04
C ASP A 348 1.44 25.61 -14.19
N ASP A 349 1.59 26.75 -14.87
CA ASP A 349 2.49 26.86 -16.03
C ASP A 349 3.96 26.69 -15.65
N ASN A 350 4.39 27.33 -14.55
CA ASN A 350 5.74 27.17 -14.03
C ASN A 350 5.97 25.72 -13.55
N VAL A 351 4.99 25.15 -12.83
CA VAL A 351 5.07 23.76 -12.35
C VAL A 351 5.19 22.78 -13.51
N ARG A 352 4.47 22.99 -14.63
CA ARG A 352 4.57 22.16 -15.85
C ARG A 352 5.99 22.15 -16.41
N GLN A 353 6.65 23.29 -16.46
CA GLN A 353 8.03 23.38 -16.93
C GLN A 353 8.98 22.63 -16.01
N ILE A 354 8.83 22.78 -14.69
CA ILE A 354 9.68 22.04 -13.74
C ILE A 354 9.40 20.53 -13.79
N VAL A 355 8.15 20.10 -13.92
CA VAL A 355 7.81 18.68 -14.12
C VAL A 355 8.49 18.13 -15.37
N ALA A 356 8.54 18.88 -16.48
CA ALA A 356 9.24 18.48 -17.69
C ALA A 356 10.77 18.38 -17.50
N ILE A 357 11.35 19.17 -16.60
CA ILE A 357 12.78 19.11 -16.26
C ILE A 357 13.08 17.91 -15.35
N VAL A 358 12.25 17.67 -14.34
CA VAL A 358 12.49 16.64 -13.31
C VAL A 358 12.10 15.24 -13.80
N PHE A 359 11.05 15.13 -14.61
CA PHE A 359 10.49 13.86 -15.11
C PHE A 359 10.34 13.86 -16.64
N PRO A 360 11.42 14.07 -17.41
CA PRO A 360 11.34 14.45 -18.83
C PRO A 360 10.62 13.43 -19.70
N GLN A 361 10.88 12.13 -19.50
CA GLN A 361 10.26 11.06 -20.30
C GLN A 361 8.77 10.83 -19.95
N LEU A 362 8.32 11.23 -18.76
CA LEU A 362 6.96 11.01 -18.28
C LEU A 362 6.09 12.26 -18.38
N ALA A 363 6.68 13.45 -18.52
CA ALA A 363 5.95 14.71 -18.56
C ALA A 363 4.99 14.85 -19.75
N MET A 364 5.19 14.06 -20.81
CA MET A 364 4.30 14.02 -21.98
C MET A 364 3.06 13.14 -21.77
N GLU A 365 3.07 12.30 -20.73
CA GLU A 365 1.94 11.43 -20.39
C GLU A 365 0.87 12.21 -19.63
N ILE A 366 -0.16 12.68 -20.37
CA ILE A 366 -1.19 13.58 -19.86
C ILE A 366 -1.90 13.00 -18.61
N HIS A 367 -2.15 11.69 -18.57
CA HIS A 367 -2.81 11.03 -17.44
C HIS A 367 -1.95 11.01 -16.16
N LEU A 368 -0.63 11.16 -16.29
CA LEU A 368 0.30 11.21 -15.15
C LEU A 368 0.48 12.62 -14.59
N TRP A 369 -0.06 13.66 -15.22
CA TRP A 369 0.14 15.05 -14.79
C TRP A 369 -0.09 15.25 -13.28
N GLY A 370 -1.25 14.80 -12.76
CA GLY A 370 -1.58 14.92 -11.34
C GLY A 370 -0.63 14.11 -10.44
N VAL A 371 -0.13 12.97 -10.90
CA VAL A 371 0.83 12.17 -10.14
C VAL A 371 2.19 12.85 -10.08
N LEU A 372 2.68 13.35 -11.21
CA LEU A 372 4.00 13.98 -11.32
C LEU A 372 4.04 15.32 -10.59
N SER A 373 2.99 16.14 -10.69
CA SER A 373 2.94 17.44 -10.00
C SER A 373 2.88 17.29 -8.48
N PHE A 374 2.12 16.33 -7.95
CA PHE A 374 2.05 16.06 -6.51
C PHE A 374 3.29 15.32 -5.99
N ALA A 375 3.96 14.50 -6.81
CA ALA A 375 5.26 13.94 -6.48
C ALA A 375 6.33 15.05 -6.39
N LEU A 376 6.34 16.01 -7.32
CA LEU A 376 7.21 17.19 -7.27
C LEU A 376 6.93 18.03 -6.02
N ALA A 377 5.66 18.34 -5.75
CA ALA A 377 5.28 19.09 -4.54
C ALA A 377 5.71 18.36 -3.26
N SER A 378 5.64 17.03 -3.22
CA SER A 378 6.12 16.23 -2.09
C SER A 378 7.64 16.30 -1.92
N LEU A 379 8.42 16.29 -3.02
CA LEU A 379 9.87 16.52 -2.97
C LEU A 379 10.22 17.89 -2.39
N VAL A 380 9.53 18.93 -2.85
CA VAL A 380 9.75 20.32 -2.43
C VAL A 380 9.36 20.52 -0.97
N TYR A 381 8.19 20.00 -0.55
CA TYR A 381 7.72 20.10 0.83
C TYR A 381 8.65 19.41 1.83
N HIS A 382 9.29 18.32 1.42
CA HIS A 382 10.19 17.52 2.26
C HIS A 382 11.68 17.77 1.99
N PHE A 383 12.04 18.89 1.34
CA PHE A 383 13.42 19.18 0.95
C PHE A 383 14.42 19.07 2.10
N GLU A 384 14.17 19.74 3.22
CA GLU A 384 15.08 19.75 4.39
C GLU A 384 15.28 18.35 4.96
N PHE A 385 14.17 17.61 5.09
CA PHE A 385 14.22 16.23 5.58
C PHE A 385 15.15 15.38 4.69
N LEU A 386 14.97 15.44 3.37
CA LEU A 386 15.76 14.66 2.42
C LEU A 386 17.24 15.04 2.45
N VAL A 387 17.56 16.34 2.46
CA VAL A 387 18.95 16.81 2.55
C VAL A 387 19.62 16.36 3.84
N GLN A 388 18.88 16.32 4.95
CA GLN A 388 19.41 15.89 6.24
C GLN A 388 19.68 14.38 6.32
N ILE A 389 18.81 13.55 5.72
CA ILE A 389 18.87 12.09 5.92
C ILE A 389 19.60 11.33 4.80
N LEU A 390 19.68 11.89 3.59
CA LEU A 390 20.26 11.20 2.44
C LEU A 390 21.79 11.30 2.45
N PRO A 391 22.50 10.25 2.01
CA PRO A 391 23.93 10.34 1.76
C PRO A 391 24.25 11.47 0.77
N PRO A 392 25.37 12.21 0.94
CA PRO A 392 25.72 13.34 0.06
C PRO A 392 25.84 12.98 -1.43
N THR A 393 26.15 11.72 -1.74
CA THR A 393 26.29 11.20 -3.11
C THR A 393 25.00 10.58 -3.65
N HIS A 394 23.89 10.64 -2.90
CA HIS A 394 22.63 10.02 -3.30
C HIS A 394 22.12 10.63 -4.62
N PRO A 395 21.68 9.81 -5.62
CA PRO A 395 21.32 10.31 -6.95
C PRO A 395 20.28 11.44 -6.97
N LEU A 396 19.32 11.43 -6.03
CA LEU A 396 18.34 12.50 -5.87
C LEU A 396 18.99 13.88 -5.68
N LEU A 397 20.06 13.97 -4.88
CA LEU A 397 20.71 15.25 -4.58
C LEU A 397 21.44 15.83 -5.80
N SER A 398 21.71 15.01 -6.81
CA SER A 398 22.24 15.44 -8.12
C SER A 398 21.14 15.72 -9.14
N SER A 399 19.86 15.52 -8.81
CA SER A 399 18.74 15.81 -9.71
C SER A 399 18.53 17.32 -9.88
N ALA A 400 17.91 17.71 -10.99
CA ALA A 400 17.74 19.12 -11.36
C ALA A 400 17.07 19.98 -10.27
N ILE A 401 16.12 19.42 -9.53
CA ILE A 401 15.37 20.11 -8.48
C ILE A 401 16.16 20.31 -7.18
N PHE A 402 17.16 19.46 -6.90
CA PHE A 402 18.05 19.61 -5.74
C PHE A 402 19.32 20.41 -6.09
N ALA A 403 19.73 20.43 -7.35
CA ALA A 403 20.86 21.22 -7.81
C ALA A 403 20.54 22.73 -7.96
N ASN A 404 19.28 23.09 -8.19
CA ASN A 404 18.86 24.48 -8.35
C ASN A 404 18.10 25.01 -7.12
N LEU A 405 18.85 25.58 -6.17
CA LEU A 405 18.30 26.11 -4.92
C LEU A 405 17.34 27.29 -5.11
N THR A 406 17.49 28.06 -6.19
CA THR A 406 16.59 29.19 -6.49
C THR A 406 15.21 28.68 -6.87
N ILE A 407 15.13 27.72 -7.81
CA ILE A 407 13.86 27.10 -8.19
C ILE A 407 13.22 26.40 -6.99
N MET A 408 14.01 25.68 -6.19
CA MET A 408 13.54 25.05 -4.96
C MET A 408 12.88 26.06 -4.02
N ALA A 409 13.56 27.17 -3.70
CA ALA A 409 13.02 28.20 -2.81
C ALA A 409 11.73 28.83 -3.35
N THR A 410 11.68 29.12 -4.65
CA THR A 410 10.46 29.64 -5.30
C THR A 410 9.30 28.66 -5.20
N LEU A 411 9.52 27.38 -5.51
CA LEU A 411 8.46 26.37 -5.43
C LEU A 411 8.01 26.15 -4.00
N LYS A 412 8.94 26.13 -3.05
CA LYS A 412 8.64 25.88 -1.64
C LYS A 412 7.69 26.92 -1.05
N ALA A 413 7.80 28.18 -1.47
CA ALA A 413 6.88 29.25 -1.06
C ALA A 413 5.42 29.02 -1.50
N HIS A 414 5.18 28.14 -2.48
CA HIS A 414 3.84 27.90 -3.03
C HIS A 414 3.24 26.55 -2.63
N VAL A 415 3.98 25.64 -2.00
CA VAL A 415 3.43 24.32 -1.64
C VAL A 415 2.51 24.45 -0.42
N VAL A 416 1.31 23.88 -0.54
CA VAL A 416 0.28 23.90 0.52
C VAL A 416 -0.25 22.50 0.82
N LEU A 417 -0.91 22.36 1.98
CA LEU A 417 -1.59 21.12 2.43
C LEU A 417 -3.12 21.29 2.54
N SER A 418 -3.64 22.47 2.23
CA SER A 418 -5.06 22.78 2.28
C SER A 418 -5.50 23.32 0.92
N SER A 419 -6.75 23.05 0.56
CA SER A 419 -7.31 23.45 -0.73
C SER A 419 -8.80 23.72 -0.59
N THR A 420 -9.30 24.69 -1.33
CA THR A 420 -10.74 24.87 -1.59
C THR A 420 -11.22 24.05 -2.78
N ARG A 421 -10.28 23.49 -3.58
CA ARG A 421 -10.56 22.70 -4.77
C ARG A 421 -10.54 21.20 -4.50
N HIS A 422 -9.47 20.72 -3.86
CA HIS A 422 -9.33 19.30 -3.57
C HIS A 422 -10.08 18.98 -2.28
N ALA A 423 -11.11 18.16 -2.38
CA ALA A 423 -11.81 17.64 -1.22
C ALA A 423 -11.11 16.37 -0.73
N PRO A 424 -10.80 16.25 0.56
CA PRO A 424 -10.21 15.02 1.08
C PRO A 424 -11.22 13.88 0.99
N THR A 425 -10.85 12.77 0.33
CA THR A 425 -11.73 11.60 0.15
C THR A 425 -11.55 10.56 1.26
N GLY A 426 -12.48 9.60 1.44
CA GLY A 426 -12.34 8.54 2.44
C GLY A 426 -12.33 9.01 3.91
N ILE A 427 -13.04 10.10 4.23
CA ILE A 427 -13.08 10.69 5.57
C ILE A 427 -14.23 10.10 6.38
N PRO A 428 -13.96 9.49 7.54
CA PRO A 428 -15.01 8.98 8.41
C PRO A 428 -15.66 10.13 9.22
N PRO A 429 -16.93 9.99 9.63
CA PRO A 429 -17.67 11.07 10.30
C PRO A 429 -16.99 11.64 11.56
N HIS A 430 -16.29 10.81 12.32
CA HIS A 430 -15.62 11.25 13.55
C HIS A 430 -14.49 12.26 13.31
N VAL A 431 -13.89 12.28 12.11
CA VAL A 431 -12.87 13.27 11.76
C VAL A 431 -13.48 14.66 11.61
N ASP A 432 -14.71 14.77 11.10
CA ASP A 432 -15.42 16.05 11.06
C ASP A 432 -15.85 16.50 12.46
N LEU A 433 -16.18 15.57 13.36
CA LEU A 433 -16.37 15.88 14.78
C LEU A 433 -15.09 16.45 15.40
N PHE A 434 -13.92 15.87 15.10
CA PHE A 434 -12.65 16.42 15.59
C PHE A 434 -12.39 17.84 15.07
N LYS A 435 -12.71 18.15 13.81
CA LYS A 435 -12.60 19.52 13.28
C LYS A 435 -13.48 20.51 14.05
N ILE A 436 -14.71 20.10 14.39
CA ILE A 436 -15.63 20.94 15.17
C ILE A 436 -15.09 21.15 16.60
N ILE A 437 -14.64 20.08 17.25
CA ILE A 437 -14.06 20.14 18.60
C ILE A 437 -12.85 21.07 18.63
N GLU A 438 -11.95 20.96 17.65
CA GLU A 438 -10.76 21.80 17.55
C GLU A 438 -11.11 23.28 17.33
N ARG A 439 -12.06 23.57 16.43
CA ARG A 439 -12.58 24.94 16.24
C ARG A 439 -13.19 25.51 17.52
N ASN A 440 -13.98 24.70 18.23
CA ASN A 440 -14.59 25.11 19.50
C ASN A 440 -13.52 25.36 20.57
N HIS A 441 -12.49 24.50 20.64
CA HIS A 441 -11.39 24.67 21.57
C HIS A 441 -10.63 25.98 21.31
N ILE A 442 -10.30 26.28 20.06
CA ILE A 442 -9.67 27.55 19.66
C ILE A 442 -10.58 28.74 20.00
N ALA A 443 -11.87 28.66 19.71
CA ALA A 443 -12.82 29.72 20.04
C ALA A 443 -12.91 29.97 21.56
N ILE A 444 -12.91 28.92 22.38
CA ILE A 444 -12.90 29.00 23.84
C ILE A 444 -11.59 29.62 24.35
N GLN A 445 -10.43 29.22 23.79
CA GLN A 445 -9.13 29.78 24.18
C GLN A 445 -9.00 31.25 23.83
N ASN A 446 -9.56 31.69 22.70
CA ASN A 446 -9.54 33.09 22.28
C ASN A 446 -10.60 33.95 22.98
N LEU A 447 -11.52 33.33 23.72
CA LEU A 447 -12.62 34.03 24.35
C LEU A 447 -12.12 35.08 25.37
N PRO A 448 -11.23 34.79 26.34
CA PRO A 448 -10.77 35.78 27.31
C PRO A 448 -10.12 37.03 26.69
N ASP A 449 -9.38 36.88 25.59
CA ASP A 449 -8.74 38.00 24.89
C ASP A 449 -9.76 38.83 24.13
N ALA A 450 -10.69 38.17 23.42
CA ALA A 450 -11.81 38.84 22.77
C ALA A 450 -12.70 39.58 23.78
N ILE A 451 -12.89 38.98 24.96
CA ILE A 451 -13.60 39.55 26.10
C ILE A 451 -12.86 40.81 26.59
N SER A 452 -11.57 40.67 26.90
CA SER A 452 -10.74 41.74 27.47
C SER A 452 -10.58 42.91 26.51
N GLY A 453 -10.33 42.65 25.22
CA GLY A 453 -10.21 43.69 24.20
C GLY A 453 -11.50 44.49 24.02
N LYS A 454 -12.66 43.83 24.05
CA LYS A 454 -13.97 44.52 24.00
C LYS A 454 -14.25 45.33 25.28
N LEU A 455 -13.96 44.79 26.46
CA LEU A 455 -14.11 45.52 27.72
C LEU A 455 -13.20 46.75 27.77
N GLN A 456 -11.95 46.63 27.32
CA GLN A 456 -11.03 47.76 27.19
C GLN A 456 -11.60 48.84 26.26
N HIS A 457 -12.11 48.46 25.08
CA HIS A 457 -12.73 49.40 24.15
C HIS A 457 -13.90 50.18 24.78
N ILE A 458 -14.82 49.47 25.44
CA ILE A 458 -15.99 50.08 26.10
C ILE A 458 -15.56 51.03 27.22
N LEU A 459 -14.59 50.63 28.04
CA LEU A 459 -14.06 51.46 29.13
C LEU A 459 -13.34 52.70 28.60
N GLN A 460 -12.55 52.56 27.52
CA GLN A 460 -11.83 53.67 26.90
C GLN A 460 -12.80 54.71 26.31
N GLU A 461 -13.83 54.27 25.56
CA GLU A 461 -14.87 55.16 25.04
C GLU A 461 -15.59 55.92 26.16
N HIS A 462 -15.83 55.26 27.30
CA HIS A 462 -16.51 55.89 28.42
C HIS A 462 -15.63 56.87 29.21
N ILE A 463 -14.36 56.55 29.44
CA ILE A 463 -13.40 57.46 30.07
C ILE A 463 -13.27 58.76 29.26
N VAL A 464 -13.29 58.67 27.93
CA VAL A 464 -13.25 59.83 27.03
C VAL A 464 -14.51 60.71 27.12
N SER A 465 -15.66 60.15 27.51
CA SER A 465 -16.96 60.83 27.49
C SER A 465 -17.47 61.34 28.84
N SER A 466 -17.14 60.70 29.97
CA SER A 466 -17.78 61.00 31.28
C SER A 466 -16.81 61.21 32.45
N GLY A 467 -15.53 60.88 32.30
CA GLY A 467 -14.49 61.08 33.33
C GLY A 467 -14.60 60.23 34.60
N SER A 468 -15.65 59.41 34.78
CA SER A 468 -15.77 58.48 35.90
C SER A 468 -16.55 57.21 35.52
N ILE A 469 -16.07 56.04 35.98
CA ILE A 469 -16.75 54.76 35.77
C ILE A 469 -17.76 54.56 36.90
N THR A 470 -19.06 54.59 36.58
CA THR A 470 -20.13 54.31 37.56
C THR A 470 -20.43 52.82 37.64
N ARG A 471 -20.88 52.34 38.80
CA ARG A 471 -21.31 50.95 39.00
C ARG A 471 -22.41 50.54 38.00
N GLN A 472 -23.36 51.44 37.75
CA GLN A 472 -24.49 51.20 36.86
C GLN A 472 -24.06 51.04 35.40
N PHE A 473 -23.04 51.81 34.97
CA PHE A 473 -22.43 51.63 33.66
C PHE A 473 -21.71 50.28 33.56
N LEU A 474 -20.96 49.89 34.60
CA LEU A 474 -20.24 48.61 34.62
C LEU A 474 -21.21 47.42 34.53
N GLU A 475 -22.31 47.45 35.29
CA GLU A 475 -23.37 46.43 35.25
C GLU A 475 -24.05 46.38 33.87
N SER A 476 -24.35 47.53 33.26
CA SER A 476 -24.94 47.59 31.91
C SER A 476 -23.98 47.08 30.83
N ALA A 477 -22.69 47.46 30.90
CA ALA A 477 -21.67 47.02 29.95
C ALA A 477 -21.43 45.51 30.02
N LEU A 478 -21.43 44.94 31.24
CA LEU A 478 -21.33 43.50 31.43
C LEU A 478 -22.58 42.75 30.98
N SER A 479 -23.78 43.31 31.17
CA SER A 479 -25.03 42.71 30.69
C SER A 479 -25.11 42.70 29.16
N ASP A 480 -24.86 43.84 28.50
CA ASP A 480 -24.80 43.96 27.03
C ASP A 480 -23.79 43.00 26.42
N PHE A 481 -22.70 42.79 27.14
CA PHE A 481 -21.64 41.90 26.74
C PHE A 481 -22.03 40.41 26.83
N VAL A 482 -22.67 40.02 27.94
CA VAL A 482 -23.22 38.67 28.11
C VAL A 482 -24.29 38.39 27.05
N ASP A 483 -25.17 39.34 26.76
CA ASP A 483 -26.20 39.20 25.72
C ASP A 483 -25.62 39.07 24.30
N ARG A 484 -24.45 39.68 24.05
CA ARG A 484 -23.75 39.57 22.76
C ARG A 484 -22.89 38.31 22.62
N ILE A 485 -22.52 37.66 23.72
CA ILE A 485 -21.73 36.41 23.75
C ILE A 485 -22.64 35.19 23.92
N ALA A 486 -23.84 35.35 24.47
CA ALA A 486 -24.84 34.29 24.52
C ALA A 486 -25.06 33.73 23.11
N PRO A 487 -24.89 32.42 22.90
CA PRO A 487 -25.03 31.84 21.58
C PRO A 487 -26.44 32.12 21.07
N ARG A 488 -26.55 32.81 19.93
CA ARG A 488 -27.81 32.85 19.16
C ARG A 488 -28.02 31.44 18.61
N ALA A 489 -28.70 30.60 19.38
CA ALA A 489 -29.41 29.47 18.84
C ALA A 489 -30.39 30.00 17.78
N ASP A 490 -30.43 29.37 16.62
CA ASP A 490 -31.33 29.65 15.49
C ASP A 490 -30.95 30.80 14.55
N ALA A 491 -30.00 30.52 13.66
CA ALA A 491 -29.95 31.13 12.32
C ALA A 491 -29.21 30.26 11.30
N GLN A 492 -29.55 28.97 11.19
CA GLN A 492 -29.22 28.16 9.99
C GLN A 492 -30.10 26.90 9.92
N ALA A 493 -31.38 27.12 9.67
CA ALA A 493 -32.31 26.07 9.25
C ALA A 493 -33.18 26.59 8.10
N THR A 494 -32.54 26.97 7.00
CA THR A 494 -33.22 27.11 5.69
C THR A 494 -32.22 26.75 4.58
N SER A 495 -31.95 25.44 4.45
CA SER A 495 -31.62 24.88 3.14
C SER A 495 -32.70 23.88 2.77
N THR A 496 -33.48 24.26 1.77
CA THR A 496 -34.48 23.46 1.08
C THR A 496 -33.83 22.15 0.58
N PRO A 497 -34.49 20.98 0.70
CA PRO A 497 -33.98 19.77 0.08
C PRO A 497 -34.16 19.89 -1.44
N ALA A 498 -33.05 19.93 -2.18
CA ALA A 498 -33.07 19.69 -3.62
C ALA A 498 -33.42 18.22 -3.83
N THR A 499 -34.64 17.98 -4.29
CA THR A 499 -35.07 16.72 -4.87
C THR A 499 -34.28 16.47 -6.16
N HIS A 500 -33.53 15.38 -6.18
CA HIS A 500 -33.05 14.78 -7.44
C HIS A 500 -33.56 13.35 -7.51
N ASN A 501 -34.40 13.12 -8.53
CA ASN A 501 -34.62 11.81 -9.15
C ASN A 501 -33.32 11.33 -9.81
#